data_AF-A0A6G0X402-F1
#
_entry.id   AF-A0A6G0X402-F1
#
_cell.length_a   1.000
_cell.length_b   1.000
_cell.length_c   1.000
_cell.angle_alpha   90.00
_cell.angle_beta   90.00
_cell.angle_gamma   90.00
#
_symmetry.space_group_name_H-M   'P 1'
#
loop_
_entity.id
_entity.type
_entity.pdbx_description
1 polymer ?
#
loop_
_entity_poly.entity_id
_entity_poly.type
_entity_poly.pdbx_seq_one_letter_code
_entity_poly.pdbx_strand_id
1 'polypeptide(L)'
;MSESLTARQAQLLQANETLNAQIQKTQEHVQLVMEAKPTPRKVSLIAEEADEDQVSMLPQPMSSSKASLASGDAGRQSSSSNLRRPTATSRTNLHEHGEENDPAFRYQRAQIRVLQDELAKLLEGQKNAVPKHDAVAAELERAQVDHNALSEHVQAMQVVLEKNKKLQGMQEAKQRMLDTDIASARVQVANTGKNEKQLTRSAKVAEVRLNECSEELSAAKKELDDEKSNQGGHAVPRHEHERALKDHQRLEKQKADLIAAFKLQIHLIDVLKRQKLHLETAKMLSFIEDEFTKTLETSV
;
A
#
# COMPACT_ATOMS: atom_id res chain seq x y z
N MET A 1 10.55 -15.07 15.75
CA MET A 1 9.45 -14.44 14.98
C MET A 1 8.97 -13.11 15.57
N SER A 2 9.06 -12.85 16.88
CA SER A 2 8.62 -11.56 17.45
C SER A 2 9.52 -10.38 17.07
N GLU A 3 10.84 -10.58 16.96
CA GLU A 3 11.80 -9.51 16.64
C GLU A 3 11.56 -8.84 15.28
N SER A 4 11.10 -9.58 14.25
CA SER A 4 10.81 -8.98 12.94
C SER A 4 9.51 -8.17 12.92
N LEU A 5 8.56 -8.49 13.80
CA LEU A 5 7.31 -7.74 13.95
C LEU A 5 7.60 -6.40 14.64
N THR A 6 8.43 -6.40 15.69
CA THR A 6 8.85 -5.20 16.41
C THR A 6 9.64 -4.25 15.51
N ALA A 7 10.57 -4.78 14.70
CA ALA A 7 11.31 -3.99 13.73
C ALA A 7 10.40 -3.32 12.69
N ARG A 8 9.40 -4.06 12.18
CA ARG A 8 8.44 -3.52 11.21
C ARG A 8 7.51 -2.47 11.81
N GLN A 9 7.15 -2.61 13.08
CA GLN A 9 6.36 -1.62 13.80
C GLN A 9 7.14 -0.33 14.07
N ALA A 10 8.42 -0.43 14.42
CA ALA A 10 9.31 0.73 14.57
C ALA A 10 9.49 1.49 13.25
N GLN A 11 9.64 0.75 12.14
CA GLN A 11 9.79 1.35 10.81
C GLN A 11 8.52 2.09 10.35
N LEU A 12 7.33 1.58 10.68
CA LEU A 12 6.05 2.25 10.41
C LEU A 12 5.86 3.50 11.26
N LEU A 13 6.30 3.50 12.51
CA LEU A 13 6.28 4.69 13.36
C LEU A 13 7.19 5.79 12.82
N GLN A 14 8.41 5.43 12.43
CA GLN A 14 9.37 6.38 11.84
C GLN A 14 8.87 6.95 10.49
N ALA A 15 8.19 6.13 9.69
CA ALA A 15 7.57 6.59 8.44
C ALA A 15 6.39 7.55 8.70
N ASN A 16 5.60 7.33 9.76
CA ASN A 16 4.53 8.25 10.15
C ASN A 16 5.07 9.57 10.68
N GLU A 17 6.13 9.54 11.49
CA GLU A 17 6.77 10.76 11.99
C GLU A 17 7.33 11.63 10.86
N THR A 18 7.99 11.01 9.88
CA THR A 18 8.51 11.74 8.71
C THR A 18 7.40 12.32 7.83
N LEU A 19 6.30 11.57 7.62
CA LEU A 19 5.13 12.05 6.88
C LEU A 19 4.47 13.25 7.59
N ASN A 20 4.29 13.17 8.91
CA ASN A 20 3.71 14.26 9.69
C ASN A 20 4.59 15.52 9.66
N ALA A 21 5.91 15.38 9.76
CA ALA A 21 6.83 16.51 9.64
C ALA A 21 6.75 17.17 8.25
N GLN A 22 6.52 16.38 7.19
CA GLN A 22 6.39 16.89 5.82
C GLN A 22 5.04 17.58 5.59
N ILE A 23 3.96 17.07 6.18
CA ILE A 23 2.65 17.74 6.21
C ILE A 23 2.76 19.10 6.90
N GLN A 24 3.44 19.16 8.05
CA GLN A 24 3.61 20.40 8.81
C GLN A 24 4.40 21.46 8.01
N LYS A 25 5.50 21.07 7.37
CA LYS A 25 6.26 21.97 6.47
C LYS A 25 5.41 22.46 5.29
N THR A 26 4.53 21.62 4.76
CA THR A 26 3.64 21.99 3.65
C THR A 26 2.57 22.96 4.12
N GLN A 27 2.01 22.76 5.32
CA GLN A 27 1.06 23.67 5.93
C GLN A 27 1.69 25.04 6.22
N GLU A 28 2.90 25.08 6.76
CA GLU A 28 3.67 26.32 6.97
C GLU A 28 3.90 27.06 5.64
N HIS A 29 4.24 26.34 4.56
CA HIS A 29 4.43 26.95 3.25
C HIS A 29 3.13 27.53 2.67
N VAL A 30 2.01 26.81 2.80
CA VAL A 30 0.68 27.29 2.39
C VAL A 30 0.26 28.51 3.20
N GLN A 31 0.51 28.51 4.52
CA GLN A 31 0.20 29.65 5.37
C GLN A 31 1.03 30.89 5.01
N LEU A 32 2.32 30.72 4.68
CA LEU A 32 3.17 31.79 4.17
C LEU A 32 2.66 32.38 2.83
N VAL A 33 2.15 31.53 1.95
CA VAL A 33 1.55 31.94 0.66
C VAL A 33 0.19 32.62 0.86
N MET A 34 -0.58 32.23 1.87
CA MET A 34 -1.87 32.84 2.20
C MET A 34 -1.74 34.18 2.95
N GLU A 35 -0.71 34.34 3.79
CA GLU A 35 -0.40 35.60 4.48
C GLU A 35 0.21 36.66 3.54
N ALA A 36 0.71 36.24 2.37
CA ALA A 36 1.06 37.14 1.27
C ALA A 36 -0.22 37.75 0.66
N LYS A 37 -0.69 38.83 1.30
CA LYS A 37 -1.89 39.60 0.96
C LYS A 37 -1.98 39.91 -0.54
N PRO A 38 -3.04 39.50 -1.26
CA PRO A 38 -3.20 39.87 -2.66
C PRO A 38 -3.64 41.33 -2.75
N THR A 39 -2.83 42.19 -3.36
CA THR A 39 -3.24 43.54 -3.76
C THR A 39 -4.26 43.45 -4.89
N PRO A 40 -5.52 43.95 -4.71
CA PRO A 40 -6.52 43.87 -5.76
C PRO A 40 -6.28 45.01 -6.76
N ARG A 41 -5.85 44.66 -7.98
CA ARG A 41 -6.02 45.55 -9.14
C ARG A 41 -7.45 45.38 -9.66
N LYS A 42 -8.26 46.43 -9.50
CA LYS A 42 -9.56 46.56 -10.15
C LYS A 42 -9.34 46.51 -11.66
N VAL A 43 -9.90 45.50 -12.34
CA VAL A 43 -10.13 45.54 -13.78
C VAL A 43 -11.64 45.61 -13.97
N SER A 44 -12.08 46.69 -14.61
CA SER A 44 -13.46 46.93 -14.96
C SER A 44 -13.96 45.90 -15.96
N LEU A 45 -15.15 45.39 -15.69
CA LEU A 45 -15.99 44.61 -16.58
C LEU A 45 -16.18 45.36 -17.92
N ILE A 46 -15.81 44.72 -19.02
CA ILE A 46 -16.48 44.92 -20.31
C ILE A 46 -16.90 43.52 -20.75
N ALA A 47 -18.22 43.33 -20.72
CA ALA A 47 -18.88 42.21 -21.36
C ALA A 47 -18.81 42.44 -22.88
N GLU A 48 -18.42 41.43 -23.63
CA GLU A 48 -18.73 41.39 -25.06
C GLU A 48 -19.04 39.94 -25.43
N GLU A 49 -20.17 39.82 -26.10
CA GLU A 49 -20.91 38.61 -26.41
C GLU A 49 -20.17 37.74 -27.42
N ALA A 50 -20.51 36.46 -27.38
CA ALA A 50 -20.10 35.48 -28.37
C ALA A 50 -20.77 35.80 -29.71
N ASP A 51 -19.99 35.73 -30.79
CA ASP A 51 -20.48 35.30 -32.09
C ASP A 51 -19.38 34.49 -32.79
N GLU A 52 -19.74 33.26 -33.14
CA GLU A 52 -18.98 32.40 -34.05
C GLU A 52 -19.37 32.76 -35.49
N ASP A 53 -18.38 33.05 -36.36
CA ASP A 53 -18.28 32.38 -37.67
C ASP A 53 -17.01 32.77 -38.44
N GLN A 54 -16.30 31.72 -38.88
CA GLN A 54 -15.48 31.54 -40.08
C GLN A 54 -14.78 32.75 -40.74
N VAL A 55 -13.44 32.68 -40.88
CA VAL A 55 -12.73 32.69 -42.19
C VAL A 55 -11.33 32.07 -42.02
N SER A 56 -11.03 31.07 -42.86
CA SER A 56 -9.70 30.48 -43.07
C SER A 56 -8.74 31.45 -43.76
N MET A 57 -7.48 31.53 -43.30
CA MET A 57 -6.35 31.90 -44.16
C MET A 57 -5.10 31.12 -43.77
N LEU A 58 -4.40 30.68 -44.81
CA LEU A 58 -3.21 29.81 -44.80
C LEU A 58 -1.98 30.42 -44.10
N PRO A 59 -0.97 29.59 -43.77
CA PRO A 59 0.23 29.98 -43.04
C PRO A 59 1.36 30.42 -43.97
N GLN A 60 2.20 31.36 -43.50
CA GLN A 60 3.59 31.48 -43.97
C GLN A 60 4.58 31.85 -42.86
N PRO A 61 5.86 31.46 -43.02
CA PRO A 61 6.82 31.33 -41.93
C PRO A 61 7.69 32.58 -41.77
N MET A 62 7.91 33.00 -40.53
CA MET A 62 8.94 34.00 -40.21
C MET A 62 10.29 33.32 -40.05
N SER A 63 11.10 33.42 -41.11
CA SER A 63 12.53 33.12 -41.04
C SER A 63 13.27 34.25 -40.32
N SER A 64 14.21 33.84 -39.48
CA SER A 64 15.11 34.66 -38.69
C SER A 64 15.97 35.58 -39.54
N SER A 65 16.13 36.83 -39.12
CA SER A 65 17.32 37.61 -39.43
C SER A 65 17.68 38.49 -38.23
N LYS A 66 18.74 38.06 -37.54
CA LYS A 66 19.55 38.89 -36.65
C LYS A 66 20.27 39.93 -37.51
N ALA A 67 20.20 41.20 -37.15
CA ALA A 67 21.26 42.15 -37.46
C ALA A 67 21.26 43.26 -36.41
N SER A 68 22.26 43.18 -35.55
CA SER A 68 22.76 44.25 -34.70
C SER A 68 23.09 45.51 -35.52
N LEU A 69 22.52 46.64 -35.12
CA LEU A 69 22.97 47.97 -35.55
C LEU A 69 23.43 48.72 -34.29
N ALA A 70 24.74 48.70 -34.09
CA ALA A 70 25.46 49.61 -33.22
C ALA A 70 26.57 50.25 -34.05
N SER A 71 26.85 51.53 -33.74
CA SER A 71 27.85 52.43 -34.34
C SER A 71 27.59 52.79 -35.81
N GLY A 72 27.39 54.06 -36.19
CA GLY A 72 27.96 55.28 -35.64
C GLY A 72 29.17 55.66 -36.47
N ASP A 73 28.95 56.24 -37.64
CA ASP A 73 29.87 57.19 -38.29
C ASP A 73 29.17 57.85 -39.49
N ALA A 74 28.59 59.02 -39.26
CA ALA A 74 28.19 59.92 -40.34
C ALA A 74 29.12 61.11 -40.27
N GLY A 75 30.16 61.06 -41.11
CA GLY A 75 31.08 62.16 -41.39
C GLY A 75 30.32 63.42 -41.77
N ARG A 76 30.05 64.24 -40.75
CA ARG A 76 29.53 65.59 -40.86
C ARG A 76 30.70 66.45 -41.33
N GLN A 77 30.84 66.61 -42.64
CA GLN A 77 31.83 67.53 -43.19
C GLN A 77 31.52 68.95 -42.72
N SER A 78 32.42 69.41 -41.87
CA SER A 78 32.67 70.80 -41.54
C SER A 78 33.06 71.57 -42.80
N SER A 79 32.29 72.59 -43.14
CA SER A 79 32.82 73.75 -43.84
C SER A 79 32.50 74.97 -43.00
N SER A 80 33.52 75.33 -42.24
CA SER A 80 33.63 76.44 -41.33
C SER A 80 33.37 77.76 -42.03
N SER A 81 32.57 78.56 -41.33
CA SER A 81 32.49 80.00 -41.43
C SER A 81 33.90 80.64 -41.40
N ASN A 82 34.20 81.40 -42.45
CA ASN A 82 35.20 82.47 -42.41
C ASN A 82 34.60 83.71 -43.10
N LEU A 83 33.50 84.22 -42.55
CA LEU A 83 33.09 85.60 -42.82
C LEU A 83 34.02 86.52 -42.02
N ARG A 84 35.01 87.05 -42.73
CA ARG A 84 35.83 88.17 -42.27
C ARG A 84 34.93 89.34 -41.89
N ARG A 85 34.96 89.65 -40.60
CA ARG A 85 34.61 90.92 -39.98
C ARG A 85 35.74 91.92 -40.24
N PRO A 86 35.48 93.09 -40.85
CA PRO A 86 36.22 94.30 -40.54
C PRO A 86 35.41 95.12 -39.54
N THR A 87 35.94 95.26 -38.34
CA THR A 87 35.55 96.29 -37.39
C THR A 87 36.13 97.64 -37.81
N ALA A 88 35.37 98.68 -37.47
CA ALA A 88 35.82 100.04 -37.16
C ALA A 88 35.83 101.06 -38.32
N THR A 89 34.77 101.87 -38.27
CA THR A 89 34.87 103.33 -38.17
C THR A 89 35.39 104.09 -39.39
N SER A 90 34.46 104.46 -40.27
CA SER A 90 34.40 105.84 -40.76
C SER A 90 32.93 106.23 -40.96
N ARG A 91 32.39 106.88 -39.92
CA ARG A 91 31.31 107.85 -40.06
C ARG A 91 31.85 108.98 -40.93
N THR A 92 31.27 109.18 -42.10
CA THR A 92 31.01 110.52 -42.63
C THR A 92 29.83 110.43 -43.58
N ASN A 93 28.67 110.88 -43.07
CA ASN A 93 27.60 111.54 -43.78
C ASN A 93 27.71 111.55 -45.29
N LEU A 94 26.78 110.92 -46.00
CA LEU A 94 26.15 111.52 -47.18
C LEU A 94 24.75 110.92 -47.38
N HIS A 95 23.79 111.83 -47.55
CA HIS A 95 22.43 111.65 -48.10
C HIS A 95 21.30 111.22 -47.17
N GLU A 96 20.90 112.19 -46.35
CA GLU A 96 19.51 112.49 -45.99
C GLU A 96 18.56 112.54 -47.20
N HIS A 97 17.33 112.05 -46.96
CA HIS A 97 16.06 112.52 -47.53
C HIS A 97 15.86 112.45 -49.05
N GLY A 98 15.46 111.26 -49.53
CA GLY A 98 14.84 111.07 -50.85
C GLY A 98 13.96 109.82 -51.00
N GLU A 99 14.24 108.76 -50.24
CA GLU A 99 13.58 107.45 -50.43
C GLU A 99 12.60 107.02 -49.32
N GLU A 100 12.38 107.85 -48.29
CA GLU A 100 11.44 107.52 -47.20
C GLU A 100 9.96 107.64 -47.59
N ASN A 101 9.65 108.29 -48.71
CA ASN A 101 8.28 108.55 -49.16
C ASN A 101 7.84 107.74 -50.38
N ASP A 102 8.65 106.79 -50.87
CA ASP A 102 8.20 105.85 -51.91
C ASP A 102 7.22 104.81 -51.29
N PRO A 103 5.94 104.79 -51.71
CA PRO A 103 4.96 103.83 -51.20
C PRO A 103 5.39 102.36 -51.39
N ALA A 104 6.12 102.04 -52.46
CA ALA A 104 6.59 100.68 -52.72
C ALA A 104 7.64 100.24 -51.69
N PHE A 105 8.56 101.15 -51.34
CA PHE A 105 9.61 100.89 -50.35
C PHE A 105 9.05 100.73 -48.93
N ARG A 106 8.05 101.55 -48.56
CA ARG A 106 7.33 101.42 -47.27
C ARG A 106 6.57 100.10 -47.17
N TYR A 107 5.91 99.69 -48.25
CA TYR A 107 5.18 98.42 -48.33
C TYR A 107 6.13 97.22 -48.19
N GLN A 108 7.24 97.19 -48.94
CA GLN A 108 8.25 96.12 -48.84
C GLN A 108 8.86 96.04 -47.44
N ARG A 109 9.15 97.18 -46.79
CA ARG A 109 9.65 97.20 -45.41
C ARG A 109 8.63 96.68 -44.41
N ALA A 110 7.34 96.99 -44.58
CA ALA A 110 6.27 96.43 -43.76
C ALA A 110 6.14 94.92 -43.96
N GLN A 111 6.23 94.44 -45.22
CA GLN A 111 6.21 93.01 -45.54
C GLN A 111 7.39 92.26 -44.93
N ILE A 112 8.60 92.83 -44.96
CA ILE A 112 9.79 92.27 -44.29
C ILE A 112 9.56 92.16 -42.78
N ARG A 113 8.98 93.18 -42.13
CA ARG A 113 8.67 93.12 -40.69
C ARG A 113 7.65 92.03 -40.36
N VAL A 114 6.58 91.92 -41.14
CA VAL A 114 5.58 90.86 -40.97
C VAL A 114 6.23 89.48 -41.11
N LEU A 115 7.05 89.28 -42.14
CA LEU A 115 7.79 88.02 -42.31
C LEU A 115 8.79 87.75 -41.18
N GLN A 116 9.44 88.79 -40.63
CA GLN A 116 10.33 88.67 -39.47
C GLN A 116 9.56 88.27 -38.21
N ASP A 117 8.39 88.87 -37.97
CA ASP A 117 7.51 88.53 -36.84
C ASP A 117 6.93 87.11 -36.99
N GLU A 118 6.56 86.69 -38.20
CA GLU A 118 6.13 85.33 -38.50
C GLU A 118 7.26 84.32 -38.26
N LEU A 119 8.49 84.63 -38.70
CA LEU A 119 9.67 83.80 -38.47
C LEU A 119 9.95 83.70 -36.96
N ALA A 120 9.88 84.81 -36.22
CA ALA A 120 10.05 84.81 -34.77
C ALA A 120 8.99 83.96 -34.06
N LYS A 121 7.71 84.07 -34.45
CA LYS A 121 6.61 83.23 -33.93
C LYS A 121 6.83 81.75 -34.23
N LEU A 122 7.27 81.41 -35.45
CA LEU A 122 7.58 80.04 -35.83
C LEU A 122 8.77 79.48 -35.04
N LEU A 123 9.82 80.27 -34.84
CA LEU A 123 10.98 79.88 -34.02
C LEU A 123 10.59 79.67 -32.55
N GLU A 124 9.74 80.53 -31.99
CA GLU A 124 9.24 80.37 -30.62
C GLU A 124 8.33 79.14 -30.49
N GLY A 125 7.46 78.91 -31.48
CA GLY A 125 6.65 77.69 -31.58
C GLY A 125 7.52 76.43 -31.66
N GLN A 126 8.57 76.45 -32.47
CA GLN A 126 9.55 75.36 -32.58
C GLN A 126 10.28 75.13 -31.25
N LYS A 127 10.76 76.20 -30.62
CA LYS A 127 11.44 76.14 -29.31
C LYS A 127 10.55 75.51 -28.23
N ASN A 128 9.24 75.77 -28.27
CA ASN A 128 8.29 75.20 -27.31
C ASN A 128 7.82 73.78 -27.68
N ALA A 129 7.87 73.39 -28.96
CA ALA A 129 7.46 72.08 -29.43
C ALA A 129 8.54 71.00 -29.19
N VAL A 130 9.81 71.34 -29.37
CA VAL A 130 10.95 70.41 -29.15
C VAL A 130 10.93 69.75 -27.76
N PRO A 131 10.85 70.46 -26.61
CA PRO A 131 10.85 69.83 -25.30
C PRO A 131 9.61 68.95 -25.06
N LYS A 132 8.47 69.28 -25.67
CA LYS A 132 7.26 68.45 -25.60
C LYS A 132 7.44 67.16 -26.39
N HIS A 133 8.03 67.25 -27.58
CA HIS A 133 8.37 66.08 -28.40
C HIS A 133 9.34 65.16 -27.64
N ASP A 134 10.40 65.72 -27.05
CA ASP A 134 11.40 64.96 -26.29
C ASP A 134 10.79 64.30 -25.04
N ALA A 135 9.86 64.99 -24.36
CA ALA A 135 9.14 64.43 -23.22
C ALA A 135 8.26 63.24 -23.61
N VAL A 136 7.50 63.37 -24.70
CA VAL A 136 6.65 62.28 -25.23
C VAL A 136 7.51 61.11 -25.73
N ALA A 137 8.63 61.36 -26.39
CA ALA A 137 9.56 60.32 -26.82
C ALA A 137 10.15 59.56 -25.63
N ALA A 138 10.54 60.25 -24.55
CA ALA A 138 11.01 59.61 -23.32
C ALA A 138 9.92 58.79 -22.62
N GLU A 139 8.67 59.24 -22.66
CA GLU A 139 7.53 58.50 -22.10
C GLU A 139 7.21 57.25 -22.93
N LEU A 140 7.28 57.34 -24.26
CA LEU A 140 7.11 56.21 -25.17
C LEU A 140 8.17 55.12 -24.93
N GLU A 141 9.44 55.51 -24.80
CA GLU A 141 10.55 54.59 -24.48
C GLU A 141 10.32 53.88 -23.14
N ARG A 142 9.91 54.62 -22.09
CA ARG A 142 9.58 54.03 -20.79
C ARG A 142 8.42 53.03 -20.89
N ALA A 143 7.34 53.42 -21.57
CA ALA A 143 6.19 52.54 -21.78
C ALA A 143 6.55 51.29 -22.58
N GLN A 144 7.48 51.39 -23.53
CA GLN A 144 7.96 50.26 -24.33
C GLN A 144 8.82 49.29 -23.50
N VAL A 145 9.69 49.81 -22.62
CA VAL A 145 10.44 48.98 -21.66
C VAL A 145 9.49 48.25 -20.71
N ASP A 146 8.49 48.95 -20.15
CA ASP A 146 7.50 48.35 -19.26
C ASP A 146 6.64 47.30 -19.97
N HIS A 147 6.25 47.55 -21.23
CA HIS A 147 5.51 46.59 -22.04
C HIS A 147 6.33 45.32 -22.28
N ASN A 148 7.60 45.44 -22.63
CA ASN A 148 8.49 44.31 -22.83
C ASN A 148 8.65 43.49 -21.54
N ALA A 149 8.87 44.15 -20.40
CA ALA A 149 8.99 43.48 -19.11
C ALA A 149 7.71 42.73 -18.72
N LEU A 150 6.54 43.34 -18.94
CA LEU A 150 5.25 42.69 -18.67
C LEU A 150 5.00 41.52 -19.63
N SER A 151 5.36 41.66 -20.90
CA SER A 151 5.26 40.58 -21.90
C SER A 151 6.10 39.36 -21.51
N GLU A 152 7.35 39.58 -21.07
CA GLU A 152 8.21 38.51 -20.54
C GLU A 152 7.59 37.84 -19.30
N HIS A 153 7.02 38.63 -18.39
CA HIS A 153 6.36 38.10 -17.20
C HIS A 153 5.13 37.25 -17.53
N VAL A 154 4.30 37.69 -18.47
CA VAL A 154 3.14 36.92 -18.96
C VAL A 154 3.58 35.60 -19.58
N GLN A 155 4.63 35.60 -20.41
CA GLN A 155 5.17 34.38 -21.00
C GLN A 155 5.68 33.41 -19.93
N ALA A 156 6.42 33.91 -18.92
CA ALA A 156 6.88 33.09 -17.81
C ALA A 156 5.71 32.47 -17.01
N MET A 157 4.67 33.26 -16.75
CA MET A 157 3.49 32.81 -16.03
C MET A 157 2.70 31.76 -16.83
N GLN A 158 2.61 31.92 -18.16
CA GLN A 158 1.98 30.93 -19.05
C GLN A 158 2.70 29.58 -19.00
N VAL A 159 4.03 29.57 -18.98
CA VAL A 159 4.82 28.33 -18.84
C VAL A 159 4.55 27.64 -17.51
N VAL A 160 4.44 28.40 -16.41
CA VAL A 160 4.13 27.84 -15.08
C VAL A 160 2.70 27.28 -15.05
N LEU A 161 1.74 27.98 -15.63
CA LEU A 161 0.35 27.55 -15.72
C LEU A 161 0.20 26.24 -16.49
N GLU A 162 0.88 26.10 -17.63
CA GLU A 162 0.87 24.84 -18.39
C GLU A 162 1.56 23.69 -17.65
N LYS A 163 2.63 23.95 -16.89
CA LYS A 163 3.24 22.94 -16.01
C LYS A 163 2.28 22.52 -14.89
N ASN A 164 1.57 23.47 -14.30
CA ASN A 164 0.62 23.20 -13.23
C ASN A 164 -0.57 22.37 -13.72
N LYS A 165 -1.15 22.71 -14.88
CA LYS A 165 -2.20 21.90 -15.54
C LYS A 165 -1.77 20.45 -15.78
N LYS A 166 -0.55 20.23 -16.27
CA LYS A 166 -0.01 18.88 -16.47
C LYS A 166 0.12 18.12 -15.15
N LEU A 167 0.64 18.78 -14.11
CA LEU A 167 0.77 18.17 -12.79
C LEU A 167 -0.61 17.82 -12.19
N GLN A 168 -1.59 18.72 -12.33
CA GLN A 168 -2.96 18.47 -11.90
C GLN A 168 -3.56 17.25 -12.60
N GLY A 169 -3.44 17.15 -13.93
CA GLY A 169 -3.93 15.98 -14.68
C GLY A 169 -3.27 14.67 -14.23
N MET A 170 -1.98 14.69 -13.91
CA MET A 170 -1.28 13.52 -13.35
C MET A 170 -1.80 13.15 -11.95
N GLN A 171 -2.07 14.12 -11.09
CA GLN A 171 -2.62 13.88 -9.76
C GLN A 171 -4.06 13.34 -9.82
N GLU A 172 -4.90 13.89 -10.69
CA GLU A 172 -6.26 13.39 -10.91
C GLU A 172 -6.26 11.95 -11.43
N ALA A 173 -5.35 11.62 -12.37
CA ALA A 173 -5.20 10.24 -12.86
C ALA A 173 -4.77 9.29 -11.73
N LYS A 174 -3.80 9.70 -10.91
CA LYS A 174 -3.35 8.93 -9.74
C LYS A 174 -4.48 8.74 -8.73
N GLN A 175 -5.28 9.77 -8.48
CA GLN A 175 -6.42 9.70 -7.57
C GLN A 175 -7.46 8.69 -8.06
N ARG A 176 -7.83 8.73 -9.35
CA ARG A 176 -8.76 7.75 -9.95
C ARG A 176 -8.25 6.31 -9.83
N MET A 177 -6.95 6.09 -10.01
CA MET A 177 -6.35 4.76 -9.82
C MET A 177 -6.47 4.29 -8.37
N LEU A 178 -6.10 5.14 -7.40
CA LEU A 178 -6.20 4.82 -5.99
C LEU A 178 -7.65 4.58 -5.54
N ASP A 179 -8.61 5.35 -6.05
CA ASP A 179 -10.04 5.14 -5.77
C ASP A 179 -10.52 3.77 -6.28
N THR A 180 -10.03 3.35 -7.45
CA THR A 180 -10.32 2.02 -8.01
C THR A 180 -9.70 0.90 -7.16
N ASP A 181 -8.45 1.08 -6.73
CA ASP A 181 -7.76 0.12 -5.85
C ASP A 181 -8.45 -0.01 -4.49
N ILE A 182 -8.88 1.11 -3.90
CA ILE A 182 -9.64 1.14 -2.65
C ILE A 182 -10.98 0.40 -2.82
N ALA A 183 -11.69 0.63 -3.92
CA ALA A 183 -12.95 -0.06 -4.20
C ALA A 183 -12.73 -1.58 -4.34
N SER A 184 -11.71 -2.00 -5.08
CA SER A 184 -11.33 -3.41 -5.24
C SER A 184 -10.95 -4.05 -3.90
N ALA A 185 -10.12 -3.38 -3.10
CA ALA A 185 -9.70 -3.86 -1.79
C ALA A 185 -10.90 -4.03 -0.84
N ARG A 186 -11.87 -3.10 -0.84
CA ARG A 186 -13.11 -3.22 -0.05
C ARG A 186 -13.92 -4.46 -0.44
N VAL A 187 -14.03 -4.77 -1.73
CA VAL A 187 -14.71 -5.97 -2.21
C VAL A 187 -13.97 -7.24 -1.75
N GLN A 188 -12.64 -7.26 -1.83
CA GLN A 188 -11.85 -8.40 -1.36
C GLN A 188 -12.00 -8.62 0.15
N VAL A 189 -11.96 -7.56 0.96
CA VAL A 189 -12.20 -7.64 2.41
C VAL A 189 -13.58 -8.21 2.72
N ALA A 190 -14.62 -7.74 2.02
CA ALA A 190 -15.97 -8.24 2.21
C ALA A 190 -16.10 -9.73 1.82
N ASN A 191 -15.46 -10.17 0.73
CA ASN A 191 -15.45 -11.57 0.31
C ASN A 191 -14.68 -12.46 1.29
N THR A 192 -13.50 -12.03 1.74
CA THR A 192 -12.72 -12.75 2.76
C THR A 192 -13.51 -12.90 4.05
N GLY A 193 -14.19 -11.84 4.51
CA GLY A 193 -15.04 -11.91 5.71
C GLY A 193 -16.25 -12.86 5.55
N LYS A 194 -16.80 -13.00 4.34
CA LYS A 194 -17.84 -14.02 4.06
C LYS A 194 -17.25 -15.43 4.11
N ASN A 195 -16.10 -15.64 3.48
CA ASN A 195 -15.41 -16.93 3.46
C ASN A 195 -14.99 -17.38 4.87
N GLU A 196 -14.47 -16.45 5.68
CA GLU A 196 -14.11 -16.71 7.08
C GLU A 196 -15.33 -17.20 7.87
N LYS A 197 -16.47 -16.48 7.80
CA LYS A 197 -17.72 -16.91 8.46
C LYS A 197 -18.18 -18.29 8.03
N GLN A 198 -18.05 -18.62 6.74
CA GLN A 198 -18.39 -19.94 6.21
C GLN A 198 -17.45 -21.02 6.75
N LEU A 199 -16.13 -20.77 6.75
CA LEU A 199 -15.13 -21.69 7.29
C LEU A 199 -15.32 -21.89 8.80
N THR A 200 -15.59 -20.84 9.58
CA THR A 200 -15.90 -20.95 11.01
C THR A 200 -17.13 -21.82 11.26
N ARG A 201 -18.19 -21.67 10.47
CA ARG A 201 -19.38 -22.54 10.57
C ARG A 201 -19.05 -24.00 10.25
N SER A 202 -18.30 -24.24 9.18
CA SER A 202 -17.85 -25.59 8.81
C SER A 202 -16.97 -26.23 9.88
N ALA A 203 -16.05 -25.45 10.47
CA ALA A 203 -15.16 -25.91 11.53
C ALA A 203 -15.95 -26.33 12.79
N LYS A 204 -16.96 -25.53 13.20
CA LYS A 204 -17.86 -25.90 14.31
C LYS A 204 -18.61 -27.20 14.05
N VAL A 205 -19.11 -27.41 12.83
CA VAL A 205 -19.77 -28.67 12.46
C VAL A 205 -18.79 -29.85 12.51
N ALA A 206 -17.57 -29.66 12.03
CA ALA A 206 -16.53 -30.68 12.10
C ALA A 206 -16.11 -31.00 13.54
N GLU A 207 -16.05 -29.99 14.42
CA GLU A 207 -15.76 -30.14 15.85
C GLU A 207 -16.84 -30.94 16.57
N VAL A 208 -18.12 -30.67 16.31
CA VAL A 208 -19.23 -31.47 16.86
C VAL A 208 -19.11 -32.93 16.45
N ARG A 209 -18.91 -33.21 15.16
CA ARG A 209 -18.72 -34.59 14.66
C ARG A 209 -17.49 -35.27 15.25
N LEU A 210 -16.40 -34.52 15.43
CA LEU A 210 -15.19 -35.05 16.05
C LEU A 210 -15.45 -35.44 17.51
N ASN A 211 -16.19 -34.62 18.25
CA ASN A 211 -16.58 -34.92 19.63
C ASN A 211 -17.48 -36.16 19.69
N GLU A 212 -18.49 -36.26 18.82
CA GLU A 212 -19.36 -37.45 18.71
C GLU A 212 -18.53 -38.72 18.44
N CYS A 213 -17.65 -38.71 17.42
CA CYS A 213 -16.78 -39.85 17.14
C CYS A 213 -15.80 -40.17 18.29
N SER A 214 -15.34 -39.16 19.03
CA SER A 214 -14.47 -39.35 20.18
C SER A 214 -15.21 -40.00 21.35
N GLU A 215 -16.47 -39.61 21.59
CA GLU A 215 -17.35 -40.23 22.58
C GLU A 215 -17.66 -41.68 22.22
N GLU A 216 -18.02 -41.96 20.96
CA GLU A 216 -18.24 -43.31 20.45
C GLU A 216 -16.98 -44.18 20.60
N LEU A 217 -15.81 -43.66 20.25
CA LEU A 217 -14.54 -44.37 20.43
C LEU A 217 -14.25 -44.66 21.90
N SER A 218 -14.53 -43.71 22.80
CA SER A 218 -14.37 -43.91 24.24
C SER A 218 -15.33 -44.97 24.78
N ALA A 219 -16.58 -44.98 24.31
CA ALA A 219 -17.57 -45.99 24.67
C ALA A 219 -17.15 -47.39 24.19
N ALA A 220 -16.74 -47.52 22.93
CA ALA A 220 -16.26 -48.78 22.36
C ALA A 220 -14.99 -49.30 23.06
N LYS A 221 -14.06 -48.42 23.44
CA LYS A 221 -12.89 -48.80 24.24
C LYS A 221 -13.29 -49.31 25.62
N LYS A 222 -14.23 -48.65 26.28
CA LYS A 222 -14.75 -49.08 27.57
C LYS A 222 -15.42 -50.45 27.46
N GLU A 223 -16.28 -50.65 26.46
CA GLU A 223 -16.92 -51.95 26.20
C GLU A 223 -15.88 -53.05 25.91
N LEU A 224 -14.83 -52.75 25.16
CA LEU A 224 -13.73 -53.68 24.90
C LEU A 224 -12.97 -54.04 26.19
N ASP A 225 -12.69 -53.07 27.05
CA ASP A 225 -12.00 -53.31 28.32
C ASP A 225 -12.91 -54.08 29.31
N ASP A 226 -14.20 -53.77 29.34
CA ASP A 226 -15.21 -54.51 30.09
C ASP A 226 -15.24 -55.96 29.59
N GLU A 227 -15.35 -56.23 28.29
CA GLU A 227 -15.35 -57.58 27.70
C GLU A 227 -14.02 -58.32 27.95
N LYS A 228 -12.87 -57.63 27.85
CA LYS A 228 -11.56 -58.20 28.20
C LYS A 228 -11.49 -58.62 29.68
N SER A 229 -12.02 -57.79 30.57
CA SER A 229 -12.13 -58.14 32.00
C SER A 229 -13.11 -59.30 32.20
N ASN A 230 -14.12 -59.40 31.33
CA ASN A 230 -15.16 -60.42 31.30
C ASN A 230 -14.79 -61.66 30.48
N GLN A 231 -13.52 -61.86 30.11
CA GLN A 231 -12.98 -63.06 29.41
C GLN A 231 -13.06 -64.37 30.24
N GLY A 232 -14.16 -64.59 30.96
CA GLY A 232 -14.70 -65.91 31.25
C GLY A 232 -15.62 -66.44 30.14
N GLY A 233 -15.93 -65.62 29.11
CA GLY A 233 -16.90 -65.97 28.07
C GLY A 233 -18.33 -65.90 28.58
N HIS A 234 -19.30 -65.76 27.67
CA HIS A 234 -20.73 -65.55 27.97
C HIS A 234 -21.39 -66.58 28.91
N ALA A 235 -20.70 -67.67 29.29
CA ALA A 235 -21.28 -68.73 30.10
C ALA A 235 -20.78 -68.77 31.56
N VAL A 236 -19.56 -68.29 31.87
CA VAL A 236 -18.99 -68.49 33.22
C VAL A 236 -18.03 -67.34 33.61
N PRO A 237 -18.34 -66.52 34.64
CA PRO A 237 -17.42 -65.53 35.20
C PRO A 237 -16.05 -66.11 35.54
N ARG A 238 -14.96 -65.35 35.36
CA ARG A 238 -13.57 -65.81 35.58
C ARG A 238 -13.36 -66.51 36.93
N HIS A 239 -13.93 -65.96 38.00
CA HIS A 239 -13.84 -66.54 39.34
C HIS A 239 -14.56 -67.89 39.46
N GLU A 240 -15.71 -68.05 38.79
CA GLU A 240 -16.44 -69.31 38.75
C GLU A 240 -15.72 -70.36 37.91
N HIS A 241 -15.11 -69.95 36.79
CA HIS A 241 -14.29 -70.83 35.97
C HIS A 241 -13.04 -71.32 36.73
N GLU A 242 -12.36 -70.40 37.44
CA GLU A 242 -11.20 -70.75 38.26
C GLU A 242 -11.58 -71.66 39.44
N ARG A 243 -12.73 -71.40 40.09
CA ARG A 243 -13.28 -72.27 41.12
C ARG A 243 -13.61 -73.67 40.56
N ALA A 244 -14.25 -73.74 39.41
CA ALA A 244 -14.57 -74.99 38.74
C ALA A 244 -13.31 -75.80 38.37
N LEU A 245 -12.25 -75.14 37.91
CA LEU A 245 -10.95 -75.78 37.64
C LEU A 245 -10.32 -76.37 38.91
N LYS A 246 -10.34 -75.62 40.03
CA LYS A 246 -9.84 -76.11 41.33
C LYS A 246 -10.64 -77.31 41.83
N ASP A 247 -11.97 -77.24 41.74
CA ASP A 247 -12.84 -78.34 42.11
C ASP A 247 -12.62 -79.57 41.23
N HIS A 248 -12.46 -79.39 39.91
CA HIS A 248 -12.14 -80.47 38.98
C HIS A 248 -10.80 -81.15 39.31
N GLN A 249 -9.74 -80.38 39.58
CA GLN A 249 -8.45 -80.94 40.00
C GLN A 249 -8.53 -81.70 41.32
N ARG A 250 -9.29 -81.16 42.29
CA ARG A 250 -9.52 -81.84 43.58
C ARG A 250 -10.26 -83.16 43.39
N LEU A 251 -11.32 -83.16 42.57
CA LEU A 251 -12.10 -84.36 42.28
C LEU A 251 -11.29 -85.41 41.53
N GLU A 252 -10.46 -85.03 40.57
CA GLU A 252 -9.55 -85.96 39.88
C GLU A 252 -8.53 -86.59 40.84
N LYS A 253 -7.99 -85.83 41.79
CA LYS A 253 -7.12 -86.38 42.83
C LYS A 253 -7.85 -87.40 43.72
N GLN A 254 -9.05 -87.05 44.20
CA GLN A 254 -9.87 -87.96 45.00
C GLN A 254 -10.22 -89.25 44.25
N LYS A 255 -10.54 -89.14 42.96
CA LYS A 255 -10.78 -90.28 42.08
C LYS A 255 -9.54 -91.16 41.94
N ALA A 256 -8.36 -90.58 41.75
CA ALA A 256 -7.10 -91.32 41.67
C ALA A 256 -6.80 -92.08 42.98
N ASP A 257 -6.97 -91.42 44.12
CA ASP A 257 -6.78 -92.02 45.45
C ASP A 257 -7.78 -93.17 45.68
N LEU A 258 -9.04 -92.98 45.27
CA LEU A 258 -10.08 -94.01 45.38
C LEU A 258 -9.77 -95.23 44.49
N ILE A 259 -9.29 -95.01 43.26
CA ILE A 259 -8.85 -96.10 42.36
C ILE A 259 -7.67 -96.86 42.99
N ALA A 260 -6.71 -96.16 43.60
CA ALA A 260 -5.59 -96.78 44.29
C ALA A 260 -6.07 -97.65 45.47
N ALA A 261 -6.98 -97.12 46.30
CA ALA A 261 -7.59 -97.86 47.40
C ALA A 261 -8.32 -99.13 46.93
N PHE A 262 -9.09 -99.06 45.84
CA PHE A 262 -9.74 -100.25 45.27
C PHE A 262 -8.74 -101.29 44.75
N LYS A 263 -7.62 -100.87 44.14
CA LYS A 263 -6.55 -101.80 43.73
C LYS A 263 -5.94 -102.53 44.92
N LEU A 264 -5.66 -101.81 46.01
CA LEU A 264 -5.19 -102.38 47.27
C LEU A 264 -6.22 -103.37 47.86
N GLN A 265 -7.50 -103.01 47.82
CA GLN A 265 -8.58 -103.86 48.32
C GLN A 265 -8.72 -105.15 47.51
N ILE A 266 -8.61 -105.08 46.18
CA ILE A 266 -8.60 -106.27 45.29
C ILE A 266 -7.42 -107.17 45.62
N HIS A 267 -6.22 -106.61 45.77
CA HIS A 267 -5.04 -107.38 46.15
C HIS A 267 -5.20 -108.07 47.51
N LEU A 268 -5.77 -107.36 48.50
CA LEU A 268 -6.08 -107.93 49.81
C LEU A 268 -7.07 -109.10 49.70
N ILE A 269 -8.11 -108.99 48.87
CA ILE A 269 -9.06 -110.08 48.61
C ILE A 269 -8.33 -111.31 48.05
N ASP A 270 -7.38 -111.13 47.13
CA ASP A 270 -6.61 -112.25 46.56
C ASP A 270 -5.72 -112.94 47.62
N VAL A 271 -5.05 -112.16 48.48
CA VAL A 271 -4.25 -112.69 49.59
C VAL A 271 -5.14 -113.46 50.57
N LEU A 272 -6.28 -112.90 50.97
CA LEU A 272 -7.22 -113.54 51.89
C LEU A 272 -7.80 -114.83 51.32
N LYS A 273 -8.14 -114.85 50.01
CA LYS A 273 -8.59 -116.08 49.33
C LYS A 273 -7.51 -117.16 49.36
N ARG A 274 -6.26 -116.80 49.09
CA ARG A 274 -5.11 -117.72 49.13
C ARG A 274 -4.88 -118.25 50.54
N GLN A 275 -4.93 -117.39 51.55
CA GLN A 275 -4.81 -117.78 52.96
C GLN A 275 -5.94 -118.72 53.38
N LYS A 276 -7.19 -118.44 52.99
CA LYS A 276 -8.33 -119.33 53.22
C LYS A 276 -8.10 -120.71 52.62
N LEU A 277 -7.64 -120.78 51.38
CA LEU A 277 -7.33 -122.05 50.71
C LEU A 277 -6.24 -122.84 51.46
N HIS A 278 -5.15 -122.19 51.84
CA HIS A 278 -4.08 -122.83 52.63
C HIS A 278 -4.60 -123.37 53.97
N LEU A 279 -5.46 -122.62 54.67
CA LEU A 279 -6.09 -123.08 55.91
C LEU A 279 -7.01 -124.29 55.69
N GLU A 280 -7.81 -124.30 54.62
CA GLU A 280 -8.66 -125.45 54.28
C GLU A 280 -7.82 -126.69 53.92
N THR A 281 -6.74 -126.54 53.14
CA THR A 281 -5.80 -127.63 52.86
C THR A 281 -5.13 -128.15 54.13
N ALA A 282 -4.69 -127.27 55.04
CA ALA A 282 -4.08 -127.68 56.31
C ALA A 282 -5.08 -128.43 57.21
N LYS A 283 -6.35 -127.99 57.27
CA LYS A 283 -7.42 -128.71 57.98
C LYS A 283 -7.68 -130.08 57.37
N MET A 284 -7.72 -130.19 56.03
CA MET A 284 -7.89 -131.47 55.35
C MET A 284 -6.72 -132.42 55.62
N LEU A 285 -5.48 -131.92 55.60
CA LEU A 285 -4.29 -132.70 55.95
C LEU A 285 -4.33 -133.19 57.40
N SER A 286 -4.65 -132.31 58.36
CA SER A 286 -4.81 -132.69 59.77
C SER A 286 -5.88 -133.76 59.96
N PHE A 287 -7.01 -133.69 59.23
CA PHE A 287 -8.04 -134.73 59.26
C PHE A 287 -7.53 -136.07 58.71
N ILE A 288 -6.77 -136.06 57.61
CA ILE A 288 -6.15 -137.26 57.04
C ILE A 288 -5.12 -137.85 58.03
N GLU A 289 -4.30 -137.01 58.67
CA GLU A 289 -3.31 -137.43 59.68
C GLU A 289 -3.99 -138.08 60.90
N ASP A 290 -5.09 -137.50 61.39
CA ASP A 290 -5.86 -138.05 62.50
C ASP A 290 -6.48 -139.42 62.15
N GLU A 291 -7.08 -139.56 60.96
CA GLU A 291 -7.65 -140.82 60.49
C GLU A 291 -6.57 -141.89 60.23
N PHE A 292 -5.42 -141.49 59.68
CA PHE A 292 -4.27 -142.38 59.49
C PHE A 292 -3.74 -142.90 60.84
N THR A 293 -3.65 -142.02 61.85
CA THR A 293 -3.20 -142.38 63.20
C THR A 293 -4.16 -143.35 63.88
N LYS A 294 -5.49 -143.12 63.80
CA LYS A 294 -6.51 -144.07 64.31
C LYS A 294 -6.41 -145.43 63.65
N THR A 295 -6.13 -145.47 62.34
CA THR A 295 -5.96 -146.72 61.60
C THR A 295 -4.70 -147.49 62.06
N LEU A 296 -3.63 -146.78 62.42
CA LEU A 296 -2.43 -147.40 63.00
C LEU A 296 -2.65 -147.89 64.44
N GLU A 297 -3.38 -147.15 65.28
CA GLU A 297 -3.68 -147.55 66.66
C GLU A 297 -4.63 -148.77 66.74
N THR A 298 -5.44 -149.01 65.72
CA THR A 298 -6.35 -150.18 65.62
C THR A 298 -5.71 -151.38 64.90
N SER A 299 -4.48 -151.23 64.39
CA SER A 299 -3.69 -152.25 63.68
C SER A 299 -2.69 -153.00 64.58
N VAL A 300 -2.73 -152.79 65.90
CA VAL A 300 -1.92 -153.47 66.92
C VAL A 300 -2.83 -154.28 67.84
#